data_AF-A0AAJ8KVZ4-F1
#
_entry.id   AF-A0AAJ8KVZ4-F1
#
_cell.length_a   1.000
_cell.length_b   1.000
_cell.length_c   1.000
_cell.angle_alpha   90.00
_cell.angle_beta   90.00
_cell.angle_gamma   90.00
#
_symmetry.space_group_name_H-M   'P 1'
#
loop_
_entity.id
_entity.type
_entity.pdbx_description
1 polymer ?
#
loop_
_entity_poly.entity_id
_entity_poly.type
_entity_poly.pdbx_seq_one_letter_code
_entity_poly.pdbx_strand_id
1 'polypeptide(L)'
;MCSILAIPADERPLCAILLATCLTIILRVVKRYLANLRHVRDLPKIASLFFGFEPGTRTRLPHIPWICPVNDYTVYQPWLKYQRARSDLIAFPSLLSSTPSYVIASPALAQYISSRPKAFNKPLHM
;
A
#
# COMPACT_ATOMS: atom_id res chain seq x y z
N MET A 1 12.82 36.14 -16.98
CA MET A 1 11.44 36.59 -17.26
C MET A 1 10.68 35.40 -17.80
N CYS A 2 9.87 34.76 -16.95
CA CYS A 2 9.12 33.55 -17.27
C CYS A 2 7.88 33.93 -18.08
N SER A 3 7.81 33.45 -19.32
CA SER A 3 6.57 33.41 -20.10
C SER A 3 5.60 32.46 -19.41
N ILE A 4 4.69 33.02 -18.62
CA ILE A 4 3.51 32.32 -18.12
C ILE A 4 2.68 31.99 -19.36
N LEU A 5 2.57 30.69 -19.67
CA LEU A 5 1.75 30.14 -20.74
C LEU A 5 0.35 30.78 -20.71
N ALA A 6 0.03 31.56 -21.74
CA ALA A 6 -1.31 32.01 -22.01
C ALA A 6 -2.12 30.83 -22.54
N ILE A 7 -2.83 30.13 -21.65
CA ILE A 7 -3.79 29.09 -22.04
C ILE A 7 -4.97 29.78 -22.74
N PRO A 8 -5.33 29.39 -23.98
CA PRO A 8 -6.43 30.00 -24.72
C PRO A 8 -7.74 29.90 -23.94
N ALA A 9 -8.58 30.94 -24.01
CA ALA A 9 -9.78 31.08 -23.17
C ALA A 9 -10.81 29.94 -23.34
N ASP A 10 -10.76 29.24 -24.48
CA ASP A 10 -11.66 28.13 -24.85
C ASP A 10 -11.29 26.80 -24.16
N GLU A 11 -10.06 26.65 -23.65
CA GLU A 11 -9.58 25.41 -23.00
C GLU A 11 -9.74 25.41 -21.47
N ARG A 12 -10.12 26.55 -20.89
CA ARG A 12 -10.36 26.71 -19.45
C ARG A 12 -11.34 25.70 -18.83
N PRO A 13 -12.49 25.35 -19.46
CA PRO A 13 -13.41 24.37 -18.87
C PRO A 13 -12.81 22.96 -18.84
N LEU A 14 -12.01 22.58 -19.82
CA LEU A 14 -11.34 21.27 -19.86
C LEU A 14 -10.31 21.15 -18.75
N CYS A 15 -9.48 22.19 -18.53
CA CYS A 15 -8.53 22.21 -17.41
C CYS A 15 -9.24 22.10 -16.05
N ALA A 16 -10.37 22.80 -15.86
CA ALA A 16 -11.14 22.72 -14.62
C ALA A 16 -11.72 21.33 -14.36
N ILE A 17 -12.25 20.67 -15.40
CA ILE A 17 -12.79 19.30 -15.31
C ILE A 17 -11.66 18.31 -15.00
N LEU A 18 -10.50 18.42 -15.65
CA LEU A 18 -9.33 17.59 -15.39
C LEU A 18 -8.82 17.75 -13.95
N LEU A 19 -8.75 18.99 -13.44
CA LEU A 19 -8.33 19.23 -12.06
C LEU A 19 -9.34 18.68 -11.06
N ALA A 20 -10.65 18.86 -11.30
CA ALA A 20 -11.70 18.33 -10.43
C ALA A 20 -11.73 16.79 -10.41
N THR A 21 -11.55 16.14 -11.57
CA THR A 21 -11.47 14.68 -11.66
C THR A 21 -10.21 14.13 -10.98
N CYS A 22 -9.05 14.75 -11.20
CA CYS A 22 -7.83 14.39 -10.47
C CYS A 22 -7.99 14.54 -8.95
N LEU A 23 -8.57 15.66 -8.50
CA LEU A 23 -8.81 15.92 -7.08
C LEU A 23 -9.74 14.87 -6.46
N THR A 24 -10.85 14.54 -7.12
CA THR A 24 -11.80 13.54 -6.61
C THR A 24 -11.17 12.14 -6.54
N ILE A 25 -10.34 11.76 -7.51
CA ILE A 25 -9.57 10.50 -7.48
C ILE A 25 -8.60 10.49 -6.29
N ILE A 26 -7.83 11.57 -6.10
CA ILE A 26 -6.87 11.69 -4.99
C ILE A 26 -7.60 11.59 -3.65
N LEU A 27 -8.70 12.33 -3.46
CA LEU A 27 -9.49 12.29 -2.23
C LEU A 27 -10.05 10.89 -1.94
N ARG A 28 -10.52 10.18 -2.98
CA ARG A 28 -11.02 8.80 -2.85
C ARG A 28 -9.91 7.85 -2.41
N VAL A 29 -8.74 7.93 -3.03
CA VAL A 29 -7.58 7.10 -2.70
C VAL A 29 -7.08 7.38 -1.29
N VAL A 30 -6.97 8.64 -0.89
CA VAL A 30 -6.57 9.05 0.47
C VAL A 30 -7.58 8.57 1.51
N LYS A 31 -8.89 8.77 1.28
CA LYS A 31 -9.95 8.31 2.20
C LYS A 31 -9.89 6.80 2.41
N ARG A 32 -9.68 6.04 1.34
CA ARG A 32 -9.52 4.57 1.40
C ARG A 32 -8.27 4.17 2.18
N TYR A 33 -7.15 4.83 1.95
CA TYR A 33 -5.92 4.54 2.67
C TYR A 33 -6.03 4.82 4.17
N LEU A 34 -6.67 5.94 4.54
CA LEU A 34 -6.99 6.23 5.94
C LEU A 34 -7.90 5.18 6.56
N ALA A 35 -8.89 4.67 5.82
CA ALA A 35 -9.73 3.56 6.28
C ALA A 35 -8.91 2.28 6.51
N ASN A 36 -7.98 1.95 5.61
CA ASN A 36 -7.07 0.83 5.78
C ASN A 36 -6.18 0.99 7.02
N LEU A 37 -5.60 2.18 7.24
CA LEU A 37 -4.79 2.47 8.42
C LEU A 37 -5.57 2.36 9.74
N ARG A 38 -6.85 2.75 9.72
CA ARG A 38 -7.77 2.58 10.87
C ARG A 38 -8.13 1.12 11.10
N HIS A 39 -8.36 0.35 10.03
CA HIS A 39 -8.68 -1.07 10.11
C HIS A 39 -7.56 -1.87 10.78
N VAL A 40 -6.30 -1.55 10.48
CA VAL A 40 -5.12 -2.20 11.08
C VAL A 40 -4.50 -1.38 12.22
N ARG A 41 -5.32 -0.61 12.96
CA ARG A 41 -4.79 0.30 14.00
C ARG A 41 -3.97 -0.45 15.04
N ASP A 42 -4.49 -1.58 15.50
CA ASP A 42 -3.98 -2.33 16.66
C ASP A 42 -3.07 -3.49 16.27
N LEU A 43 -2.70 -3.60 14.99
CA LEU A 43 -1.77 -4.60 14.49
C LEU A 43 -0.39 -3.97 14.22
N PRO A 44 0.70 -4.72 14.44
CA PRO A 44 2.00 -4.36 13.88
C PRO A 44 1.89 -4.18 12.37
N LYS A 45 2.36 -3.04 11.86
CA LYS A 45 2.16 -2.68 10.46
C LYS A 45 3.38 -2.01 9.84
N ILE A 46 3.58 -2.26 8.55
CA ILE A 46 4.56 -1.60 7.70
C ILE A 46 3.77 -0.90 6.59
N ALA A 47 3.51 0.39 6.79
CA ALA A 47 2.71 1.18 5.88
C ALA A 47 3.56 1.75 4.74
N SER A 48 3.06 1.65 3.51
CA SER A 48 3.75 2.13 2.31
C SER A 48 2.79 2.84 1.36
N LEU A 49 3.30 3.69 0.48
CA LEU A 49 2.48 4.19 -0.63
C LEU A 49 2.31 3.12 -1.71
N PHE A 50 3.33 2.31 -1.95
CA PHE A 50 3.34 1.29 -3.01
C PHE A 50 3.08 -0.12 -2.46
N PHE A 51 2.26 -0.91 -3.16
CA PHE A 51 1.91 -2.25 -2.73
C PHE A 51 2.91 -3.28 -3.22
N GLY A 52 3.23 -4.24 -2.34
CA GLY A 52 4.06 -5.39 -2.63
C GLY A 52 5.52 -5.00 -2.79
N PHE A 53 6.42 -5.77 -2.17
CA PHE A 53 7.82 -5.73 -2.55
C PHE A 53 8.34 -7.16 -2.79
N GLU A 54 8.14 -7.69 -3.99
CA GLU A 54 8.94 -8.80 -4.52
C GLU A 54 10.44 -8.49 -4.38
N PRO A 55 11.24 -9.41 -3.85
CA PRO A 55 12.60 -9.13 -3.41
C PRO A 55 13.57 -8.71 -4.52
N GLY A 56 13.28 -9.00 -5.80
CA GLY A 56 14.24 -8.87 -6.91
C GLY A 56 14.70 -7.44 -7.24
N THR A 57 13.79 -6.56 -7.66
CA THR A 57 14.16 -5.20 -8.13
C THR A 57 14.17 -4.14 -7.03
N ARG A 58 13.75 -4.52 -5.82
CA ARG A 58 13.23 -3.58 -4.81
C ARG A 58 14.18 -3.27 -3.67
N THR A 59 15.21 -4.10 -3.45
CA THR A 59 16.36 -3.78 -2.58
C THR A 59 17.19 -2.62 -3.12
N ARG A 60 16.99 -2.22 -4.38
CA ARG A 60 17.68 -1.11 -5.04
C ARG A 60 17.01 0.24 -4.86
N LEU A 61 15.79 0.28 -4.30
CA LEU A 61 15.10 1.54 -4.04
C LEU A 61 15.62 2.18 -2.75
N PRO A 62 15.74 3.52 -2.69
CA PRO A 62 16.12 4.20 -1.47
C PRO A 62 15.06 3.98 -0.38
N HIS A 63 15.51 3.78 0.85
CA HIS A 63 14.61 3.75 2.00
C HIS A 63 14.06 5.15 2.26
N ILE A 64 12.75 5.30 2.14
CA ILE A 64 12.02 6.53 2.46
C ILE A 64 10.88 6.13 3.40
N PRO A 65 10.91 6.54 4.68
CA PRO A 65 9.86 6.21 5.64
C PRO A 65 8.46 6.50 5.09
N TRP A 66 7.51 5.59 5.32
CA TRP A 66 6.09 5.67 4.89
C TRP A 66 5.82 5.65 3.38
N ILE A 67 6.79 5.98 2.55
CA ILE A 67 6.69 5.97 1.09
C ILE A 67 7.17 4.62 0.55
N CYS A 68 8.43 4.30 0.86
CA CYS A 68 9.14 3.12 0.43
C CYS A 68 10.00 2.58 1.60
N PRO A 69 9.38 1.95 2.61
CA PRO A 69 10.07 1.50 3.82
C PRO A 69 10.87 0.19 3.59
N VAL A 70 11.79 0.18 2.61
CA VAL A 70 12.51 -1.03 2.16
C VAL A 70 13.18 -1.79 3.33
N ASN A 71 13.82 -1.06 4.24
CA ASN A 71 14.50 -1.62 5.40
C ASN A 71 13.56 -2.31 6.39
N ASP A 72 12.30 -1.89 6.47
CA ASP A 72 11.32 -2.45 7.40
C ASP A 72 10.81 -3.83 6.95
N TYR A 73 10.90 -4.13 5.65
CA TYR A 73 10.61 -5.47 5.12
C TYR A 73 11.67 -6.50 5.49
N THR A 74 12.85 -6.04 5.90
CA THR A 74 14.00 -6.85 6.34
C THR A 74 14.35 -7.93 5.31
N VAL A 75 14.50 -7.54 4.03
CA VAL A 75 14.63 -8.49 2.89
C VAL A 75 15.73 -9.53 3.08
N TYR A 76 16.89 -9.12 3.60
CA TYR A 76 18.03 -10.02 3.87
C TYR A 76 17.89 -10.82 5.17
N GLN A 77 17.02 -10.39 6.08
CA GLN A 77 16.75 -11.04 7.36
C GLN A 77 15.24 -11.08 7.60
N PRO A 78 14.48 -11.91 6.87
CA PRO A 78 13.01 -11.82 6.84
C PRO A 78 12.35 -11.98 8.20
N TRP A 79 13.01 -12.67 9.13
CA TRP A 79 12.55 -12.97 10.50
C TRP A 79 12.53 -11.73 11.40
N LEU A 80 13.41 -10.77 11.13
CA LEU A 80 13.70 -9.64 12.01
C LEU A 80 12.47 -8.75 12.23
N LYS A 81 11.61 -8.58 11.22
CA LYS A 81 10.35 -7.83 11.37
C LYS A 81 9.39 -8.48 12.37
N TYR A 82 9.30 -9.81 12.42
CA TYR A 82 8.46 -10.52 13.39
C TYR A 82 9.06 -10.43 14.80
N GLN A 83 10.38 -10.57 14.91
CA GLN A 83 11.08 -10.43 16.19
C GLN A 83 10.88 -9.03 16.79
N ARG A 84 11.03 -7.97 15.98
CA ARG A 84 10.80 -6.57 16.40
C ARG A 84 9.35 -6.33 16.79
N ALA A 85 8.40 -6.84 16.00
CA ALA A 85 6.97 -6.70 16.25
C ALA A 85 6.46 -7.55 17.42
N ARG A 86 7.23 -8.57 17.85
CA ARG A 86 6.79 -9.63 18.78
C ARG A 86 5.44 -10.23 18.38
N SER A 87 5.24 -10.39 17.07
CA SER A 87 4.00 -10.84 16.46
C SER A 87 4.33 -11.70 15.26
N ASP A 88 3.57 -12.77 15.09
CA ASP A 88 3.58 -13.63 13.91
C ASP A 88 2.74 -13.06 12.77
N LEU A 89 1.89 -12.06 13.04
CA LEU A 89 1.04 -11.35 12.09
C LEU A 89 1.53 -9.92 11.90
N ILE A 90 1.76 -9.52 10.65
CA ILE A 90 2.10 -8.14 10.27
C ILE A 90 1.18 -7.69 9.14
N ALA A 91 0.64 -6.47 9.28
CA ALA A 91 -0.19 -5.82 8.28
C ALA A 91 0.63 -4.91 7.36
N PHE A 92 0.24 -4.88 6.08
CA PHE A 92 0.85 -4.08 5.03
C PHE A 92 -0.23 -3.21 4.36
N PRO A 93 -0.66 -2.11 5.01
CA PRO A 93 -1.55 -1.16 4.39
C PRO A 93 -0.79 -0.40 3.30
N SER A 94 -1.41 -0.24 2.12
CA SER A 94 -0.84 0.50 1.00
C SER A 94 -1.83 1.50 0.42
N LEU A 95 -1.34 2.65 -0.05
CA LEU A 95 -2.16 3.64 -0.75
C LEU A 95 -2.76 3.07 -2.05
N LEU A 96 -1.94 2.31 -2.80
CA LEU A 96 -2.34 1.72 -4.08
C LEU A 96 -3.24 0.50 -3.92
N SER A 97 -3.22 -0.17 -2.77
CA SER A 97 -4.10 -1.30 -2.51
C SER A 97 -5.47 -0.87 -2.00
N SER A 98 -6.51 -1.58 -2.40
CA SER A 98 -7.86 -1.40 -1.86
C SER A 98 -7.98 -1.94 -0.45
N THR A 99 -7.30 -3.05 -0.14
CA THR A 99 -7.31 -3.74 1.15
C THR A 99 -5.89 -3.87 1.71
N PRO A 100 -5.72 -3.88 3.05
CA PRO A 100 -4.43 -4.23 3.64
C PRO A 100 -4.11 -5.69 3.35
N SER A 101 -2.83 -5.97 3.13
CA SER A 101 -2.36 -7.36 3.08
C SER A 101 -1.73 -7.77 4.39
N TYR A 102 -1.70 -9.07 4.61
CA TYR A 102 -1.24 -9.66 5.85
C TYR A 102 -0.18 -10.69 5.52
N VAL A 103 0.89 -10.71 6.31
CA VAL A 103 1.88 -11.79 6.27
C VAL A 103 1.92 -12.43 7.63
N ILE A 104 1.93 -13.76 7.62
CA ILE A 104 1.94 -14.61 8.79
C ILE A 104 3.20 -15.46 8.83
N ALA A 105 3.75 -15.68 10.02
CA ALA A 105 4.89 -16.57 10.25
C ALA A 105 4.51 -17.87 10.97
N SER A 106 3.29 -17.97 11.52
CA SER A 106 2.84 -19.17 12.25
C SER A 106 2.45 -20.32 11.31
N PRO A 107 3.09 -21.50 11.44
CA PRO A 107 2.74 -22.67 10.63
C PRO A 107 1.29 -23.12 10.83
N ALA A 108 0.79 -23.06 12.07
CA ALA A 108 -0.57 -23.47 12.40
C ALA A 108 -1.62 -22.57 11.72
N LEU A 109 -1.37 -21.25 11.71
CA LEU A 109 -2.26 -20.30 11.04
C LEU A 109 -2.18 -20.44 9.51
N ALA A 110 -0.99 -20.70 8.96
CA ALA A 110 -0.82 -20.96 7.54
C ALA A 110 -1.60 -22.21 7.09
N GLN A 111 -1.54 -23.29 7.88
CA GLN A 111 -2.30 -24.50 7.63
C GLN A 111 -3.81 -24.24 7.74
N TYR A 112 -4.24 -23.47 8.75
CA TYR A 112 -5.63 -23.10 8.92
C TYR A 112 -6.19 -22.33 7.71
N ILE A 113 -5.48 -21.30 7.23
CA ILE A 113 -5.89 -20.50 6.07
C ILE A 113 -5.94 -21.38 4.82
N SER A 114 -4.89 -22.18 4.59
CA SER A 114 -4.79 -23.08 3.44
C SER A 114 -5.90 -24.14 3.42
N SER A 115 -6.37 -24.58 4.60
CA SER A 115 -7.47 -25.53 4.72
C SER A 115 -8.87 -24.95 4.44
N ARG A 116 -8.99 -23.61 4.31
CA ARG A 116 -10.28 -22.91 4.17
C ARG A 116 -10.34 -22.03 2.93
N PRO A 117 -10.21 -22.60 1.73
CA PRO A 117 -10.20 -21.82 0.48
C PRO A 117 -11.51 -21.05 0.24
N LYS A 118 -12.64 -21.50 0.79
CA LYS A 118 -13.92 -20.76 0.70
C LYS A 118 -13.93 -19.44 1.48
N ALA A 119 -13.16 -19.37 2.58
CA ALA A 119 -13.06 -18.18 3.41
C ALA A 119 -11.89 -17.27 3.00
N PHE A 120 -10.82 -17.87 2.46
CA PHE A 120 -9.59 -17.17 2.03
C PHE A 120 -9.29 -17.44 0.55
N ASN A 121 -10.26 -17.17 -0.31
CA ASN A 121 -10.12 -17.36 -1.75
C ASN A 121 -9.23 -16.26 -2.37
N LYS A 122 -8.41 -16.66 -3.34
CA LYS A 122 -7.81 -15.72 -4.28
C LYS A 122 -8.92 -15.27 -5.24
N PRO A 123 -9.23 -13.97 -5.36
CA PRO A 123 -10.20 -13.51 -6.35
C PRO A 123 -9.72 -13.94 -7.74
N LEU A 124 -10.56 -14.69 -8.46
CA LEU A 124 -10.23 -15.26 -9.78
C LEU A 124 -10.27 -14.20 -10.90
N HIS A 125 -10.87 -13.04 -10.62
CA HIS A 125 -10.92 -11.89 -11.52
C HIS A 125 -10.44 -10.65 -10.78
N MET A 126 -9.43 -9.98 -11.34
CA MET A 126 -8.97 -8.64 -10.97
C MET A 126 -9.26 -7.69 -12.12
#